data_AF-U4TZJ7-F1
#
_entry.id   AF-U4TZJ7-F1
#
_cell.length_a   1.000
_cell.length_b   1.000
_cell.length_c   1.000
_cell.angle_alpha   90.00
_cell.angle_beta   90.00
_cell.angle_gamma   90.00
#
_symmetry.space_group_name_H-M   'P 1'
#
loop_
_entity.id
_entity.type
_entity.pdbx_description
1 polymer ?
#
loop_
_entity_poly.entity_id
_entity_poly.type
_entity_poly.pdbx_seq_one_letter_code
_entity_poly.pdbx_strand_id
1 'polypeptide(L)'
;MKLLIFASILVCASALDQAWRDHMKEKLTEFGLECAESEQATSEDIEALHNHKPPVTHAGRCVIFCVSKKLNLMNADGTLNVTPQSDWIEKVKETDSEAFEKMKTVYHHCADTVEVEADACDTSLSYAHCIKEEGHKLDQSLVELMQAKIQEYGMSCSAQENASEGTFS
;
A
#
# COMPACT_ATOMS: atom_id res chain seq x y z
N MET A 1 -18.70 -13.28 -33.83
CA MET A 1 -17.42 -13.79 -33.30
C MET A 1 -16.28 -12.83 -33.65
N LYS A 2 -15.90 -11.91 -32.76
CA LYS A 2 -14.70 -11.05 -32.94
C LYS A 2 -14.16 -10.37 -31.65
N LEU A 3 -14.64 -10.79 -30.46
CA LEU A 3 -14.33 -10.18 -29.16
C LEU A 3 -13.35 -10.98 -28.28
N LEU A 4 -12.95 -12.19 -28.70
CA LEU A 4 -12.15 -13.12 -27.88
C LEU A 4 -10.63 -12.93 -27.98
N ILE A 5 -10.14 -11.91 -28.70
CA ILE A 5 -8.70 -11.71 -28.97
C ILE A 5 -8.10 -10.62 -28.05
N PHE A 6 -8.88 -9.64 -27.61
CA PHE A 6 -8.39 -8.57 -26.73
C PHE A 6 -8.17 -9.02 -25.28
N ALA A 7 -8.84 -10.09 -24.82
CA ALA A 7 -8.64 -10.63 -23.48
C ALA A 7 -7.26 -11.32 -23.28
N SER A 8 -6.62 -11.76 -24.36
CA SER A 8 -5.43 -12.63 -24.30
C SER A 8 -4.11 -11.90 -24.03
N ILE A 9 -4.04 -10.59 -24.26
CA ILE A 9 -2.78 -9.83 -24.27
C ILE A 9 -2.48 -9.19 -22.91
N LEU A 10 -3.51 -8.90 -22.10
CA LEU A 10 -3.37 -8.27 -20.78
C LEU A 10 -2.82 -9.20 -19.68
N VAL A 11 -2.85 -10.52 -19.87
CA VAL A 11 -2.45 -11.50 -18.84
C VAL A 11 -0.93 -11.60 -18.65
N CYS A 12 -0.14 -11.20 -19.64
CA CYS A 12 1.33 -11.31 -19.58
C CYS A 12 2.00 -10.26 -18.69
N ALA A 13 1.35 -9.11 -18.42
CA ALA A 13 1.91 -8.08 -17.54
C ALA A 13 2.00 -8.56 -16.08
N SER A 14 0.95 -9.24 -15.60
CA SER A 14 0.80 -9.60 -14.18
C SER A 14 1.81 -10.61 -13.63
N ALA A 15 2.52 -11.37 -14.48
CA ALA A 15 3.41 -12.44 -14.04
C ALA A 15 4.71 -11.91 -13.38
N LEU A 16 5.31 -10.86 -13.95
CA LEU A 16 6.52 -10.24 -13.39
C LEU A 16 6.22 -9.60 -12.02
N ASP A 17 5.09 -8.89 -11.94
CA ASP A 17 4.65 -8.24 -10.71
C ASP A 17 4.18 -9.24 -9.64
N GLN A 18 3.67 -10.42 -10.02
CA GLN A 18 3.39 -11.52 -9.07
C GLN A 18 4.67 -12.04 -8.44
N ALA A 19 5.67 -12.39 -9.25
CA ALA A 19 6.97 -12.86 -8.75
C ALA A 19 7.65 -11.84 -7.82
N TRP A 20 7.59 -10.54 -8.17
CA TRP A 20 8.09 -9.47 -7.29
C TRP A 20 7.28 -9.35 -5.99
N ARG A 21 5.93 -9.35 -6.05
CA ARG A 21 5.08 -9.29 -4.85
C ARG A 21 5.27 -10.47 -3.91
N ASP A 22 5.53 -11.66 -4.44
CA ASP A 22 5.72 -12.86 -3.61
C ASP A 22 7.13 -12.90 -2.99
N HIS A 23 8.17 -12.50 -3.72
CA HIS A 23 9.49 -12.22 -3.14
C HIS A 23 9.44 -11.14 -2.04
N MET A 24 8.58 -10.12 -2.22
CA MET A 24 8.38 -9.09 -1.21
C MET A 24 7.66 -9.59 0.04
N LYS A 25 6.70 -10.51 -0.08
CA LYS A 25 6.10 -11.18 1.10
C LYS A 25 7.15 -12.02 1.83
N GLU A 26 7.96 -12.77 1.09
CA GLU A 26 9.06 -13.59 1.62
C GLU A 26 10.04 -12.73 2.42
N LYS A 27 10.56 -11.64 1.84
CA LYS A 27 11.50 -10.74 2.51
C LYS A 27 10.90 -9.97 3.69
N LEU A 28 9.63 -9.55 3.62
CA LEU A 28 8.95 -8.96 4.79
C LEU A 28 8.75 -9.99 5.91
N THR A 29 8.54 -11.27 5.56
CA THR A 29 8.43 -12.36 6.54
C THR A 29 9.79 -12.67 7.18
N GLU A 30 10.85 -12.74 6.38
CA GLU A 30 12.24 -12.90 6.82
C GLU A 30 12.63 -11.81 7.82
N PHE A 31 12.49 -10.52 7.43
CA PHE A 31 12.78 -9.40 8.31
C PHE A 31 11.87 -9.35 9.54
N GLY A 32 10.59 -9.70 9.40
CA GLY A 32 9.64 -9.78 10.51
C GLY A 32 10.03 -10.83 11.56
N LEU A 33 10.49 -12.01 11.12
CA LEU A 33 10.97 -13.07 12.01
C LEU A 33 12.30 -12.70 12.68
N GLU A 34 13.28 -12.19 11.92
CA GLU A 34 14.57 -11.73 12.46
C GLU A 34 14.36 -10.63 13.53
N CYS A 35 13.46 -9.67 13.26
CA CYS A 35 13.14 -8.62 14.21
C CYS A 35 12.34 -9.13 15.41
N ALA A 36 11.41 -10.08 15.24
CA ALA A 36 10.70 -10.69 16.35
C ALA A 36 11.63 -11.45 17.31
N GLU A 37 12.66 -12.14 16.79
CA GLU A 37 13.69 -12.77 17.60
C GLU A 37 14.61 -11.73 18.28
N SER A 38 15.10 -10.73 17.55
CA SER A 38 15.94 -9.64 18.08
C SER A 38 15.29 -8.90 19.25
N GLU A 39 14.07 -8.41 19.06
CA GLU A 39 13.34 -7.61 20.04
C GLU A 39 12.65 -8.47 21.11
N GLN A 40 12.75 -9.81 21.03
CA GLN A 40 12.09 -10.78 21.93
C GLN A 40 10.56 -10.59 22.00
N ALA A 41 9.95 -10.35 20.84
CA ALA A 41 8.50 -10.15 20.71
C ALA A 41 7.71 -11.42 21.09
N THR A 42 6.52 -11.24 21.67
CA THR A 42 5.70 -12.37 22.10
C THR A 42 4.98 -13.03 20.92
N SER A 43 4.53 -14.27 21.09
CA SER A 43 3.67 -14.94 20.10
C SER A 43 2.37 -14.17 19.83
N GLU A 44 1.85 -13.43 20.81
CA GLU A 44 0.67 -12.57 20.66
C GLU A 44 0.97 -11.33 19.79
N ASP A 45 2.16 -10.74 19.92
CA ASP A 45 2.61 -9.64 19.05
C ASP A 45 2.83 -10.13 17.61
N ILE A 46 3.43 -11.31 17.43
CA ILE A 46 3.64 -11.93 16.12
C ILE A 46 2.29 -12.24 15.46
N GLU A 47 1.32 -12.77 16.21
CA GLU A 47 -0.05 -13.00 15.71
C GLU A 47 -0.76 -11.66 15.39
N ALA A 48 -0.60 -10.62 16.20
CA ALA A 48 -1.17 -9.30 15.95
C ALA A 48 -0.62 -8.69 14.64
N LEU A 49 0.71 -8.71 14.47
CA LEU A 49 1.39 -8.21 13.28
C LEU A 49 0.99 -8.99 12.01
N HIS A 50 0.97 -10.32 12.07
CA HIS A 50 0.48 -11.18 10.98
C HIS A 50 -0.97 -10.83 10.59
N ASN A 51 -1.82 -10.55 11.59
CA ASN A 51 -3.21 -10.14 11.39
C ASN A 51 -3.39 -8.64 11.10
N HIS A 52 -2.31 -7.90 10.81
CA HIS A 52 -2.31 -6.47 10.46
C HIS A 52 -2.94 -5.56 11.53
N LYS A 53 -2.85 -5.99 12.80
CA LYS A 53 -3.27 -5.28 14.02
C LYS A 53 -2.05 -4.65 14.70
N PRO A 54 -2.24 -3.59 15.51
CA PRO A 54 -1.16 -3.10 16.37
C PRO A 54 -0.75 -4.20 17.38
N PRO A 55 0.56 -4.41 17.61
CA PRO A 55 1.05 -5.30 18.66
C PRO A 55 0.79 -4.71 20.06
N VAL A 56 0.76 -5.57 21.07
CA VAL A 56 0.34 -5.22 22.43
C VAL A 56 1.54 -4.77 23.29
N THR A 57 2.68 -5.46 23.14
CA THR A 57 3.88 -5.17 23.93
C THR A 57 4.78 -4.12 23.27
N HIS A 58 5.71 -3.58 24.06
CA HIS A 58 6.76 -2.69 23.56
C HIS A 58 7.70 -3.41 22.58
N ALA A 59 8.12 -4.63 22.91
CA ALA A 59 8.90 -5.50 22.03
C ALA A 59 8.23 -5.68 20.65
N GLY A 60 6.92 -5.95 20.64
CA GLY A 60 6.13 -6.05 19.41
C GLY A 60 6.13 -4.77 18.56
N ARG A 61 6.12 -3.59 19.20
CA ARG A 61 6.27 -2.30 18.49
C ARG A 61 7.69 -2.09 17.98
N CYS A 62 8.71 -2.55 18.71
CA CYS A 62 10.09 -2.52 18.24
C CYS A 62 10.32 -3.40 17.00
N VAL A 63 9.53 -4.46 16.78
CA VAL A 63 9.54 -5.21 15.51
C VAL A 63 9.19 -4.31 14.32
N ILE A 64 8.21 -3.41 14.46
CA ILE A 64 7.83 -2.45 13.42
C ILE A 64 9.01 -1.51 13.11
N PHE A 65 9.65 -0.95 14.14
CA PHE A 65 10.83 -0.08 13.98
C PHE A 65 12.02 -0.81 13.33
N CYS A 66 12.30 -2.05 13.77
CA CYS A 66 13.36 -2.88 13.24
C CYS A 66 13.15 -3.23 11.76
N VAL A 67 11.93 -3.61 11.37
CA VAL A 67 11.58 -3.86 9.95
C VAL A 67 11.67 -2.56 9.15
N SER A 68 11.08 -1.45 9.61
CA SER A 68 11.16 -0.15 8.93
C SER A 68 12.60 0.32 8.71
N LYS A 69 13.52 0.04 9.64
CA LYS A 69 14.97 0.30 9.47
C LYS A 69 15.63 -0.63 8.46
N LYS A 70 15.35 -1.94 8.47
CA LYS A 70 15.82 -2.89 7.43
C LYS A 70 15.35 -2.50 6.02
N LEU A 71 14.19 -1.85 5.93
CA LEU A 71 13.60 -1.34 4.69
C LEU A 71 14.08 0.08 4.29
N ASN A 72 14.95 0.72 5.07
CA ASN A 72 15.40 2.11 4.90
C ASN A 72 14.27 3.17 4.97
N LEU A 73 13.13 2.83 5.57
CA LEU A 73 11.94 3.69 5.70
C LEU A 73 11.98 4.59 6.94
N MET A 74 12.73 4.18 7.97
CA MET A 74 12.96 4.96 9.19
C MET A 74 14.45 5.08 9.50
N ASN A 75 14.84 6.24 10.01
CA ASN A 75 16.18 6.54 10.49
C ASN A 75 16.43 5.92 11.87
N ALA A 76 17.70 5.91 12.30
CA ALA A 76 18.09 5.35 13.60
C ALA A 76 17.59 6.17 14.81
N ASP A 77 17.18 7.42 14.61
CA ASP A 77 16.64 8.35 15.62
C ASP A 77 15.11 8.26 15.77
N GLY A 78 14.43 7.41 14.99
CA GLY A 78 12.98 7.27 15.00
C GLY A 78 12.25 8.11 13.96
N THR A 79 12.91 9.01 13.23
CA THR A 79 12.25 9.80 12.16
C THR A 79 11.98 8.97 10.89
N LEU A 80 10.95 9.34 10.11
CA LEU A 80 10.77 8.80 8.76
C LEU A 80 11.90 9.26 7.82
N ASN A 81 12.40 8.34 7.00
CA ASN A 81 13.23 8.69 5.86
C ASN A 81 12.32 9.15 4.71
N VAL A 82 12.17 10.47 4.53
CA VAL A 82 11.30 11.08 3.50
C VAL A 82 11.84 10.93 2.06
N THR A 83 13.09 10.51 1.90
CA THR A 83 13.67 10.11 0.61
C THR A 83 14.25 8.69 0.71
N PRO A 84 13.42 7.67 0.99
CA PRO A 84 13.92 6.31 1.19
C PRO A 84 14.39 5.75 -0.15
N GLN A 85 15.62 5.25 -0.18
CA GLN A 85 16.23 4.65 -1.37
C GLN A 85 16.36 3.15 -1.13
N SER A 86 15.63 2.37 -1.92
CA SER A 86 15.72 0.90 -1.97
C SER A 86 15.13 0.43 -3.30
N ASP A 87 15.61 -0.73 -3.77
CA ASP A 87 15.23 -1.40 -5.03
C ASP A 87 13.71 -1.52 -5.20
N TRP A 88 12.98 -1.55 -4.09
CA TRP A 88 11.54 -1.72 -3.98
C TRP A 88 10.79 -0.45 -4.32
N ILE A 89 11.30 0.70 -3.88
CA ILE A 89 10.71 2.01 -4.13
C ILE A 89 10.97 2.39 -5.59
N GLU A 90 12.16 2.05 -6.10
CA GLU A 90 12.45 2.09 -7.54
C GLU A 90 11.51 1.16 -8.31
N LYS A 91 11.29 -0.08 -7.85
CA LYS A 91 10.42 -1.03 -8.54
C LYS A 91 8.94 -0.65 -8.53
N VAL A 92 8.42 -0.12 -7.42
CA VAL A 92 7.07 0.45 -7.37
C VAL A 92 6.95 1.61 -8.35
N LYS A 93 7.96 2.49 -8.43
CA LYS A 93 7.99 3.62 -9.38
C LYS A 93 8.10 3.17 -10.85
N GLU A 94 8.75 2.05 -11.16
CA GLU A 94 8.78 1.44 -12.50
C GLU A 94 7.42 0.83 -12.90
N THR A 95 6.82 0.04 -12.01
CA THR A 95 5.59 -0.73 -12.30
C THR A 95 4.33 0.11 -12.18
N ASP A 96 4.23 1.01 -11.18
CA ASP A 96 3.08 1.87 -10.93
C ASP A 96 3.52 3.23 -10.34
N SER A 97 3.81 4.17 -11.25
CA SER A 97 4.21 5.53 -10.90
C SER A 97 3.09 6.36 -10.25
N GLU A 98 1.81 5.98 -10.41
CA GLU A 98 0.68 6.64 -9.77
C GLU A 98 0.56 6.20 -8.30
N ALA A 99 0.73 4.91 -8.02
CA ALA A 99 0.85 4.39 -6.66
C ALA A 99 2.10 4.93 -5.95
N PHE A 100 3.23 5.09 -6.66
CA PHE A 100 4.45 5.70 -6.10
C PHE A 100 4.21 7.13 -5.60
N GLU A 101 3.64 8.02 -6.41
CA GLU A 101 3.39 9.42 -5.99
C GLU A 101 2.29 9.52 -4.90
N LYS A 102 1.31 8.62 -4.88
CA LYS A 102 0.33 8.48 -3.77
C LYS A 102 1.02 8.06 -2.48
N MET A 103 1.81 6.99 -2.49
CA MET A 103 2.58 6.49 -1.34
C MET A 103 3.51 7.57 -0.80
N LYS A 104 4.20 8.29 -1.69
CA LYS A 104 5.05 9.43 -1.36
C LYS A 104 4.29 10.59 -0.72
N THR A 105 3.06 10.86 -1.18
CA THR A 105 2.17 11.88 -0.58
C THR A 105 1.79 11.50 0.86
N VAL A 106 1.42 10.24 1.09
CA VAL A 106 1.18 9.70 2.45
C VAL A 106 2.42 9.81 3.33
N TYR A 107 3.60 9.43 2.81
CA TYR A 107 4.86 9.47 3.56
C TYR A 107 5.23 10.89 4.02
N HIS A 108 5.06 11.89 3.14
CA HIS A 108 5.32 13.29 3.52
C HIS A 108 4.28 13.79 4.53
N HIS A 109 2.99 13.50 4.31
CA HIS A 109 1.94 13.89 5.26
C HIS A 109 2.21 13.31 6.66
N CYS A 110 2.54 12.03 6.77
CA CYS A 110 2.85 11.42 8.06
C CYS A 110 4.15 11.95 8.67
N ALA A 111 5.19 12.22 7.87
CA ALA A 111 6.41 12.86 8.35
C ALA A 111 6.18 14.28 8.90
N ASP A 112 5.25 15.03 8.33
CA ASP A 112 4.89 16.40 8.74
C ASP A 112 3.90 16.45 9.94
N THR A 113 3.21 15.35 10.27
CA THR A 113 2.09 15.35 11.24
C THR A 113 2.26 14.44 12.46
N VAL A 114 3.07 13.38 12.37
CA VAL A 114 3.35 12.51 13.52
C VAL A 114 4.51 13.10 14.33
N GLU A 115 4.23 13.45 15.58
CA GLU A 115 5.26 13.87 16.54
C GLU A 115 6.21 12.70 16.85
N VAL A 116 7.51 12.99 16.95
CA VAL A 116 8.53 11.99 17.28
C VAL A 116 8.53 11.79 18.80
N GLU A 117 8.14 10.60 19.24
CA GLU A 117 8.10 10.22 20.65
C GLU A 117 9.51 10.05 21.22
N ALA A 118 9.62 10.06 22.55
CA ALA A 118 10.88 9.74 23.23
C ALA A 118 11.35 8.28 23.00
N ASP A 119 10.47 7.41 22.50
CA ASP A 119 10.76 6.03 22.11
C ASP A 119 10.51 5.84 20.60
N ALA A 120 11.53 5.36 19.89
CA ALA A 120 11.46 5.16 18.44
C ALA A 120 10.57 3.97 18.03
N CYS A 121 10.34 2.99 18.92
CA CYS A 121 9.40 1.90 18.71
C CYS A 121 7.96 2.41 18.77
N ASP A 122 7.64 3.26 19.76
CA ASP A 122 6.32 3.91 19.86
C ASP A 122 6.10 4.87 18.68
N THR A 123 7.11 5.67 18.32
CA THR A 123 7.11 6.51 17.10
C THR A 123 6.81 5.69 15.83
N SER A 124 7.41 4.49 15.70
CA SER A 124 7.19 3.63 14.53
C SER A 124 5.74 3.13 14.42
N LEU A 125 5.07 2.90 15.56
CA LEU A 125 3.64 2.57 15.56
C LEU A 125 2.79 3.77 15.15
N SER A 126 3.11 4.98 15.63
CA SER A 126 2.39 6.21 15.24
C SER A 126 2.51 6.49 13.73
N TYR A 127 3.71 6.34 13.14
CA TYR A 127 3.87 6.42 11.68
C TYR A 127 3.11 5.30 10.95
N ALA A 128 3.19 4.05 11.42
CA ALA A 128 2.45 2.94 10.81
C ALA A 128 0.92 3.13 10.87
N HIS A 129 0.41 3.77 11.93
CA HIS A 129 -1.00 4.13 12.05
C HIS A 129 -1.39 5.20 11.03
N CYS A 130 -0.65 6.32 10.97
CA CYS A 130 -0.89 7.38 10.00
C CYS A 130 -0.84 6.86 8.54
N ILE A 131 0.18 6.08 8.19
CA ILE A 131 0.33 5.51 6.84
C ILE A 131 -0.87 4.62 6.47
N LYS A 132 -1.41 3.87 7.45
CA LYS A 132 -2.60 3.04 7.27
C LYS A 132 -3.87 3.87 7.10
N GLU A 133 -4.06 4.91 7.91
CA GLU A 133 -5.25 5.79 7.83
C GLU A 133 -5.27 6.60 6.52
N GLU A 134 -4.18 7.26 6.16
CA GLU A 134 -4.07 8.01 4.90
C GLU A 134 -4.09 7.10 3.67
N GLY A 135 -3.47 5.92 3.74
CA GLY A 135 -3.56 4.90 2.69
C GLY A 135 -5.01 4.47 2.42
N HIS A 136 -5.80 4.24 3.47
CA HIS A 136 -7.23 3.96 3.33
C HIS A 136 -8.04 5.14 2.78
N LYS A 137 -7.73 6.39 3.16
CA LYS A 137 -8.39 7.58 2.61
C LYS A 137 -8.11 7.72 1.11
N LEU A 138 -6.88 7.46 0.66
CA LEU A 138 -6.55 7.48 -0.77
C LEU A 138 -7.26 6.37 -1.55
N ASP A 139 -7.28 5.13 -1.05
CA ASP A 139 -8.00 4.02 -1.70
C ASP A 139 -9.51 4.29 -1.80
N GLN A 140 -10.13 4.78 -0.72
CA GLN A 140 -11.54 5.21 -0.73
C GLN A 140 -11.79 6.33 -1.73
N SER A 141 -10.92 7.35 -1.80
CA SER A 141 -11.05 8.44 -2.77
C SER A 141 -10.94 7.95 -4.22
N LEU A 142 -10.16 6.90 -4.48
CA LEU A 142 -10.06 6.28 -5.81
C LEU A 142 -11.31 5.47 -6.15
N VAL A 143 -11.88 4.74 -5.19
CA VAL A 143 -13.17 4.06 -5.36
C VAL A 143 -14.28 5.08 -5.65
N GLU A 144 -14.35 6.19 -4.92
CA GLU A 144 -15.30 7.28 -5.16
C GLU A 144 -15.08 7.96 -6.52
N LEU A 145 -13.84 8.26 -6.90
CA LEU A 145 -13.50 8.90 -8.17
C LEU A 145 -13.71 7.96 -9.36
N MET A 146 -13.54 6.64 -9.18
CA MET A 146 -13.96 5.62 -10.14
C MET A 146 -15.49 5.53 -10.25
N GLN A 147 -16.23 5.59 -9.14
CA GLN A 147 -17.70 5.62 -9.16
C GLN A 147 -18.24 6.89 -9.85
N ALA A 148 -17.65 8.05 -9.57
CA ALA A 148 -17.98 9.32 -10.22
C ALA A 148 -17.71 9.26 -11.73
N LYS A 149 -16.55 8.72 -12.15
CA LYS A 149 -16.26 8.49 -13.58
C LYS A 149 -17.19 7.45 -14.22
N ILE A 150 -17.59 6.41 -13.50
CA ILE A 150 -18.61 5.45 -13.98
C ILE A 150 -19.96 6.14 -14.19
N GLN A 151 -20.32 7.13 -13.37
CA GLN A 151 -21.52 7.96 -13.59
C GLN A 151 -21.36 8.95 -14.75
N GLU A 152 -20.19 9.58 -14.90
CA GLU A 152 -19.87 10.51 -16.00
C GLU A 152 -19.87 9.80 -17.37
N TYR A 153 -19.12 8.70 -17.49
CA TYR A 153 -19.14 7.86 -18.68
C TYR A 153 -20.49 7.14 -18.86
N GLY A 154 -21.19 6.78 -17.78
CA GLY A 154 -22.55 6.25 -17.83
C GLY A 154 -23.56 7.22 -18.43
N MET A 155 -23.48 8.51 -18.06
CA MET A 155 -24.24 9.57 -18.72
C MET A 155 -23.87 9.69 -20.21
N SER A 156 -22.59 9.55 -20.57
CA SER A 156 -22.17 9.56 -21.99
C SER A 156 -22.78 8.42 -22.82
N CYS A 157 -22.98 7.23 -22.24
CA CYS A 157 -23.70 6.13 -22.89
C CYS A 157 -25.20 6.43 -23.05
N SER A 158 -25.85 6.99 -22.02
CA SER A 158 -27.29 7.31 -22.04
C SER A 158 -27.69 8.33 -23.11
N ALA A 159 -26.73 9.10 -23.64
CA ALA A 159 -26.94 10.08 -24.70
C ALA A 159 -27.14 9.48 -26.10
N GLN A 160 -26.94 8.17 -26.31
CA GLN A 160 -27.02 7.54 -27.64
C GLN A 160 -28.10 6.44 -27.81
N GLU A 161 -28.90 6.13 -26.79
CA GLU A 161 -30.03 5.19 -26.95
C GLU A 161 -31.34 5.86 -27.44
N ASN A 162 -31.45 7.19 -27.35
CA ASN A 162 -32.62 7.96 -27.84
C ASN A 162 -32.50 8.35 -29.33
N ALA A 163 -32.11 7.41 -30.19
CA ALA A 163 -31.91 7.66 -31.63
C ALA A 163 -32.47 6.56 -32.57
N SER A 164 -33.34 5.66 -32.09
CA SER A 164 -34.03 4.68 -32.94
C SER A 164 -35.38 4.19 -32.41
N GLU A 165 -36.35 5.10 -32.19
CA GLU A 165 -37.76 4.70 -32.27
C GLU A 165 -38.09 4.38 -33.74
N GLY A 166 -38.61 3.18 -34.02
CA GLY A 166 -38.64 2.66 -35.39
C GLY A 166 -39.50 1.41 -35.63
N THR A 167 -40.70 1.38 -35.07
CA THR A 167 -41.88 0.57 -35.48
C THR A 167 -41.65 -0.81 -36.17
N PHE A 168 -42.07 -1.88 -35.51
CA PHE A 168 -42.58 -3.07 -36.21
C PHE A 168 -43.85 -3.60 -35.52
N SER A 169 -44.70 -4.31 -36.26
CA SER A 169 -46.00 -4.84 -35.80
C SER A 169 -46.05 -6.37 -35.84
#